data_AF-A0A7C3L9P3-F1
#
_entry.id   AF-A0A7C3L9P3-F1
#
_cell.length_a   1.000
_cell.length_b   1.000
_cell.length_c   1.000
_cell.angle_alpha   90.00
_cell.angle_beta   90.00
_cell.angle_gamma   90.00
#
_symmetry.space_group_name_H-M   'P 1'
#
loop_
_entity.id
_entity.type
_entity.pdbx_description
1 polymer ?
#
loop_
_entity_poly.entity_id
_entity_poly.type
_entity_poly.pdbx_seq_one_letter_code
_entity_poly.pdbx_strand_id
1 'polypeptide(L)'
;AIKRAVNRAGTRTKQAAVAVAGSAVITKIISMPASLSDDDMADQIQLEADQYIPYPMEEVNLDFEVLGISEKNEEMVDVLLAASRSENVDIRVAALELGGLTAKVVDVEAFAMEAAFSLLGHQLPDGGEGKTIAVVDIGATMTTLSVSHDFKVIYTREQVFGGKQLTDEIQRRYGLSYEEAGLAKKQGGLPENYEPEVLQPFKEAMVQQVSRSLQFFFSSSQHNSVDHIVLAGGCASIGGVDAMIEDKVGITTSVANPFANMSLTSRVKPDAIREDASSLMIACGLALRRYSEK
;
A
#
# COMPACT_ATOMS: atom_id res chain seq x y z
N ALA A 1 -14.06 9.84 12.88
CA ALA A 1 -13.99 10.08 11.41
C ALA A 1 -14.71 9.01 10.60
N ILE A 2 -14.47 7.72 10.88
CA ILE A 2 -15.06 6.57 10.16
C ILE A 2 -16.59 6.68 10.00
N LYS A 3 -17.35 6.91 11.07
CA LYS A 3 -18.82 7.10 11.00
C LYS A 3 -19.25 8.19 10.00
N ARG A 4 -18.50 9.30 9.91
CA ARG A 4 -18.77 10.36 8.93
C ARG A 4 -18.46 9.90 7.50
N ALA A 5 -17.38 9.16 7.30
CA ALA A 5 -17.03 8.59 6.00
C ALA A 5 -18.11 7.60 5.51
N VAL A 6 -18.60 6.71 6.38
CA VAL A 6 -19.70 5.77 6.08
C VAL A 6 -20.96 6.52 5.67
N ASN A 7 -21.35 7.56 6.44
CA ASN A 7 -22.51 8.38 6.14
C ASN A 7 -22.36 9.11 4.79
N ARG A 8 -21.17 9.66 4.50
CA ARG A 8 -20.88 10.35 3.24
C ARG A 8 -20.88 9.40 2.04
N ALA A 9 -20.39 8.18 2.22
CA ALA A 9 -20.43 7.14 1.18
C ALA A 9 -21.85 6.63 0.90
N GLY A 10 -22.77 6.78 1.86
CA GLY A 10 -24.16 6.32 1.70
C GLY A 10 -24.29 4.80 1.55
N THR A 11 -23.30 4.05 2.03
CA THR A 11 -23.28 2.59 1.98
C THR A 11 -24.20 1.97 3.04
N ARG A 12 -24.77 0.81 2.73
CA ARG A 12 -25.55 -0.01 3.69
C ARG A 12 -24.69 -1.09 4.35
N THR A 13 -23.50 -1.35 3.84
CA THR A 13 -22.59 -2.37 4.34
C THR A 13 -22.14 -2.04 5.76
N LYS A 14 -22.10 -3.07 6.61
CA LYS A 14 -21.63 -2.99 8.01
C LYS A 14 -20.32 -3.72 8.23
N GLN A 15 -19.88 -4.51 7.26
CA GLN A 15 -18.63 -5.23 7.29
C GLN A 15 -17.53 -4.41 6.61
N ALA A 16 -16.31 -4.48 7.13
CA ALA A 16 -15.17 -3.77 6.56
C ALA A 16 -13.90 -4.61 6.66
N ALA A 17 -13.00 -4.39 5.69
CA ALA A 17 -11.62 -4.83 5.75
C ALA A 17 -10.74 -3.63 6.14
N VAL A 18 -9.71 -3.88 6.95
CA VAL A 18 -8.68 -2.91 7.34
C VAL A 18 -7.32 -3.54 7.13
N ALA A 19 -6.26 -2.73 7.08
CA ALA A 19 -4.89 -3.23 6.97
C ALA A 19 -4.00 -2.72 8.10
N VAL A 20 -3.03 -3.53 8.49
CA VAL A 20 -1.84 -3.13 9.25
C VAL A 20 -0.68 -2.82 8.30
N ALA A 21 0.17 -1.88 8.69
CA ALA A 21 1.34 -1.49 7.89
C ALA A 21 2.33 -2.64 7.76
N GLY A 22 3.07 -2.70 6.65
CA GLY A 22 4.07 -3.74 6.41
C GLY A 22 5.14 -3.78 7.50
N SER A 23 5.63 -2.62 7.95
CA SER A 23 6.57 -2.51 9.08
C SER A 23 6.05 -3.01 10.43
N ALA A 24 4.74 -3.17 10.59
CA ALA A 24 4.11 -3.72 11.79
C ALA A 24 3.90 -5.25 11.71
N VAL A 25 4.23 -5.87 10.57
CA VAL A 25 4.02 -7.28 10.28
C VAL A 25 5.34 -7.97 9.97
N ILE A 26 5.55 -9.13 10.57
CA ILE A 26 6.63 -10.04 10.21
C ILE A 26 6.06 -11.03 9.22
N THR A 27 6.66 -11.11 8.02
CA THR A 27 6.32 -12.13 7.02
C THR A 27 7.48 -13.09 6.84
N LYS A 28 7.19 -14.39 6.78
CA LYS A 28 8.21 -15.43 6.59
C LYS A 28 7.64 -16.63 5.83
N ILE A 29 8.39 -17.13 4.86
CA ILE A 29 8.08 -18.40 4.21
C ILE A 29 8.82 -19.52 4.96
N ILE A 30 8.08 -20.52 5.41
CA ILE A 30 8.60 -21.76 6.01
C ILE A 30 8.16 -22.95 5.16
N SER A 31 8.88 -24.07 5.25
CA SER A 31 8.49 -25.31 4.56
C SER A 31 7.97 -26.31 5.59
N MET A 32 6.80 -26.89 5.33
CA MET A 32 6.14 -27.87 6.20
C MET A 32 5.77 -29.15 5.42
N PRO A 33 5.63 -30.32 6.06
CA PRO A 33 5.23 -31.53 5.36
C PRO A 33 3.87 -31.39 4.67
N ALA A 34 3.80 -31.77 3.39
CA ALA A 34 2.57 -31.71 2.59
C ALA A 34 1.46 -32.65 3.08
N SER A 35 1.79 -33.61 3.95
CA SER A 35 0.86 -34.56 4.53
C SER A 35 0.02 -34.01 5.69
N LEU A 36 0.35 -32.82 6.21
CA LEU A 36 -0.38 -32.21 7.32
C LEU A 36 -1.72 -31.63 6.83
N SER A 37 -2.76 -31.74 7.66
CA SER A 37 -3.99 -30.98 7.46
C SER A 37 -3.79 -29.50 7.88
N ASP A 38 -4.69 -28.61 7.45
CA ASP A 38 -4.63 -27.19 7.84
C ASP A 38 -4.65 -27.02 9.38
N ASP A 39 -5.44 -27.84 10.08
CA ASP A 39 -5.52 -27.82 11.55
C ASP A 39 -4.20 -28.29 12.19
N ASP A 40 -3.62 -29.39 11.70
CA ASP A 40 -2.33 -29.90 12.20
C ASP A 40 -1.20 -28.90 11.92
N MET A 41 -1.27 -28.22 10.77
CA MET A 41 -0.31 -27.20 10.38
C MET A 41 -0.42 -25.98 11.30
N ALA A 42 -1.63 -25.54 11.63
CA ALA A 42 -1.87 -24.45 12.58
C ALA A 42 -1.30 -24.77 13.96
N ASP A 43 -1.55 -25.98 14.48
CA ASP A 43 -1.03 -26.44 15.76
C ASP A 43 0.51 -26.46 15.77
N GLN A 44 1.12 -26.99 14.70
CA GLN A 44 2.58 -27.01 14.59
C GLN A 44 3.18 -25.61 14.46
N ILE A 45 2.59 -24.74 13.66
CA ILE A 45 3.02 -23.34 13.55
C ILE A 45 2.95 -22.66 14.91
N GLN A 46 1.87 -22.87 15.67
CA GLN A 46 1.72 -22.27 17.00
C GLN A 46 2.80 -22.75 17.98
N LEU A 47 3.22 -24.02 17.90
CA LEU A 47 4.30 -24.58 18.72
C LEU A 47 5.68 -24.05 18.31
N GLU A 48 5.90 -23.81 17.02
CA GLU A 48 7.18 -23.34 16.49
C GLU A 48 7.28 -21.81 16.37
N ALA A 49 6.18 -21.08 16.57
CA ALA A 49 6.08 -19.65 16.34
C ALA A 49 7.11 -18.84 17.15
N ASP A 50 7.45 -19.28 18.36
CA ASP A 50 8.50 -18.69 19.22
C ASP A 50 9.88 -18.62 18.53
N GLN A 51 10.15 -19.51 17.56
CA GLN A 51 11.40 -19.51 16.80
C GLN A 51 11.43 -18.41 15.73
N TYR A 52 10.27 -17.90 15.34
CA TYR A 52 10.10 -16.99 14.22
C TYR A 52 9.67 -15.58 14.65
N ILE A 53 9.01 -15.47 15.79
CA ILE A 53 8.39 -14.24 16.28
C ILE A 53 9.12 -13.79 17.54
N PRO A 54 9.69 -12.58 17.57
CA PRO A 54 10.46 -12.07 18.71
C PRO A 54 9.58 -11.58 19.88
N TYR A 55 8.30 -11.95 19.91
CA TYR A 55 7.30 -11.47 20.86
C TYR A 55 6.57 -12.67 21.49
N PRO A 56 6.05 -12.52 22.72
CA PRO A 56 5.22 -13.55 23.32
C PRO A 56 3.99 -13.84 22.45
N MET A 57 3.65 -15.12 22.27
CA MET A 57 2.49 -15.53 21.47
C MET A 57 1.16 -14.96 21.97
N GLU A 58 1.05 -14.64 23.26
CA GLU A 58 -0.13 -13.99 23.86
C GLU A 58 -0.36 -12.57 23.32
N GLU A 59 0.70 -11.90 22.84
CA GLU A 59 0.65 -10.54 22.31
C GLU A 59 0.63 -10.48 20.78
N VAL A 60 0.45 -11.60 20.10
CA VAL A 60 0.60 -11.71 18.65
C VAL A 60 -0.63 -12.33 18.02
N ASN A 61 -1.12 -11.69 16.95
CA ASN A 61 -1.99 -12.35 15.99
C ASN A 61 -1.10 -12.93 14.88
N LEU A 62 -1.26 -14.23 14.64
CA LEU A 62 -0.59 -14.96 13.58
C LEU A 62 -1.63 -15.56 12.63
N ASP A 63 -1.34 -15.47 11.34
CA ASP A 63 -2.10 -16.12 10.27
C ASP A 63 -1.13 -16.76 9.27
N PHE A 64 -1.62 -17.71 8.48
CA PHE A 64 -0.81 -18.39 7.48
C PHE A 64 -1.59 -18.74 6.20
N GLU A 65 -0.86 -18.83 5.09
CA GLU A 65 -1.38 -19.26 3.80
C GLU A 65 -0.42 -20.26 3.14
N VAL A 66 -0.94 -21.40 2.69
CA VAL A 66 -0.18 -22.41 1.94
C VAL A 66 0.02 -21.91 0.50
N LEU A 67 1.27 -21.69 0.10
CA LEU A 67 1.63 -21.18 -1.24
C LEU A 67 1.64 -22.29 -2.30
N GLY A 68 1.87 -23.54 -1.88
CA GLY A 68 1.93 -24.70 -2.76
C GLY A 68 3.09 -25.63 -2.43
N ILE A 69 3.33 -26.62 -3.28
CA ILE A 69 4.45 -27.58 -3.13
C ILE A 69 5.78 -26.85 -3.26
N SER A 70 6.72 -27.15 -2.36
CA SER A 70 8.04 -26.53 -2.36
C SER A 70 8.87 -27.00 -3.56
N GLU A 71 9.50 -26.07 -4.27
CA GLU A 71 10.41 -26.40 -5.38
C GLU A 71 11.61 -27.25 -4.95
N LYS A 72 11.94 -27.23 -3.65
CA LYS A 72 13.08 -27.97 -3.08
C LYS A 72 12.75 -29.41 -2.73
N ASN A 73 11.48 -29.71 -2.42
CA ASN A 73 11.03 -31.03 -2.01
C ASN A 73 9.53 -31.18 -2.26
N GLU A 74 9.14 -32.13 -3.11
CA GLU A 74 7.75 -32.42 -3.47
C GLU A 74 6.91 -32.94 -2.30
N GLU A 75 7.54 -33.45 -1.23
CA GLU A 75 6.86 -33.89 0.00
C GLU A 75 6.60 -32.73 0.98
N MET A 76 7.00 -31.50 0.63
CA MET A 76 6.85 -30.31 1.46
C MET A 76 6.00 -29.27 0.74
N VAL A 77 5.33 -28.43 1.52
CA VAL A 77 4.66 -27.21 1.06
C VAL A 77 5.33 -25.98 1.64
N ASP A 78 5.40 -24.91 0.85
CA ASP A 78 5.83 -23.61 1.33
C ASP A 78 4.61 -22.87 1.91
N VAL A 79 4.78 -22.31 3.10
CA VAL A 79 3.73 -21.66 3.89
C VAL A 79 4.18 -20.25 4.23
N LEU A 80 3.38 -19.25 3.87
CA LEU A 80 3.58 -17.86 4.23
C LEU A 80 2.98 -17.60 5.61
N LEU A 81 3.81 -17.26 6.58
CA LEU A 81 3.40 -16.75 7.89
C LEU A 81 3.32 -15.23 7.86
N ALA A 82 2.28 -14.67 8.47
CA ALA A 82 2.15 -13.25 8.75
C ALA A 82 1.80 -13.05 10.24
N ALA A 83 2.63 -12.29 10.95
CA ALA A 83 2.45 -12.04 12.38
C ALA A 83 2.52 -10.55 12.71
N SER A 84 1.59 -10.07 13.53
CA SER A 84 1.58 -8.69 14.04
C SER A 84 1.24 -8.68 15.53
N ARG A 85 1.78 -7.70 16.27
CA ARG A 85 1.33 -7.43 17.65
C ARG A 85 -0.18 -7.22 17.68
N SER A 86 -0.87 -7.82 18.65
CA SER A 86 -2.32 -7.74 18.81
C SER A 86 -2.82 -6.31 18.95
N GLU A 87 -2.04 -5.45 19.62
CA GLU A 87 -2.31 -4.01 19.72
C GLU A 87 -2.56 -3.33 18.36
N ASN A 88 -1.79 -3.68 17.32
CA ASN A 88 -1.96 -3.10 15.97
C ASN A 88 -3.30 -3.50 15.34
N VAL A 89 -3.75 -4.72 15.62
CA VAL A 89 -5.02 -5.28 15.15
C VAL A 89 -6.17 -4.67 15.93
N ASP A 90 -6.11 -4.75 17.26
CA ASP A 90 -7.18 -4.36 18.18
C ASP A 90 -7.57 -2.89 18.05
N ILE A 91 -6.58 -2.00 17.90
CA ILE A 91 -6.84 -0.56 17.72
C ILE A 91 -7.68 -0.30 16.45
N ARG A 92 -7.45 -1.06 15.37
CA ARG A 92 -8.19 -0.91 14.10
C ARG A 92 -9.58 -1.52 14.20
N VAL A 93 -9.71 -2.68 14.85
CA VAL A 93 -11.01 -3.32 15.12
C VAL A 93 -11.89 -2.40 15.95
N ALA A 94 -11.37 -1.88 17.07
CA ALA A 94 -12.08 -0.95 17.93
C ALA A 94 -12.48 0.35 17.19
N ALA A 95 -11.61 0.88 16.32
CA ALA A 95 -11.92 2.06 15.52
C ALA A 95 -13.09 1.82 14.54
N LEU A 96 -13.17 0.65 13.92
CA LEU A 96 -14.29 0.25 13.07
C LEU A 96 -15.58 0.13 13.88
N GLU A 97 -15.54 -0.51 15.04
CA GLU A 97 -16.69 -0.69 15.93
C GLU A 97 -17.28 0.64 16.38
N LEU A 98 -16.44 1.57 16.84
CA LEU A 98 -16.85 2.95 17.15
C LEU A 98 -17.43 3.69 15.94
N GLY A 99 -17.01 3.30 14.73
CA GLY A 99 -17.56 3.76 13.46
C GLY A 99 -18.90 3.13 13.06
N GLY A 100 -19.36 2.10 13.79
CA GLY A 100 -20.56 1.32 13.48
C GLY A 100 -20.34 0.27 12.39
N LEU A 101 -19.11 -0.25 12.27
CA LEU A 101 -18.70 -1.31 11.35
C LEU A 101 -18.13 -2.50 12.13
N THR A 102 -18.07 -3.66 11.49
CA THR A 102 -17.46 -4.90 12.01
C THR A 102 -16.28 -5.26 11.13
N ALA A 103 -15.09 -5.42 11.73
CA ALA A 103 -13.92 -5.93 11.02
C ALA A 103 -14.17 -7.38 10.60
N LYS A 104 -14.07 -7.67 9.30
CA LYS A 104 -14.13 -9.04 8.75
C LYS A 104 -12.77 -9.55 8.31
N VAL A 105 -11.89 -8.63 7.92
CA VAL A 105 -10.52 -8.93 7.49
C VAL A 105 -9.61 -7.87 8.09
N VAL A 106 -8.50 -8.31 8.66
CA VAL A 106 -7.36 -7.46 8.99
C VAL A 106 -6.19 -7.94 8.16
N ASP A 107 -5.90 -7.21 7.09
CA ASP A 107 -4.93 -7.57 6.06
C ASP A 107 -3.59 -6.85 6.29
N VAL A 108 -2.62 -7.10 5.44
CA VAL A 108 -1.36 -6.35 5.35
C VAL A 108 -1.43 -5.39 4.19
N GLU A 109 -0.97 -4.14 4.38
CA GLU A 109 -0.99 -3.12 3.33
C GLU A 109 -0.29 -3.58 2.03
N ALA A 110 0.80 -4.34 2.14
CA ALA A 110 1.51 -4.89 0.99
C ALA A 110 0.64 -5.81 0.12
N PHE A 111 -0.18 -6.69 0.73
CA PHE A 111 -1.04 -7.61 -0.02
C PHE A 111 -2.29 -6.92 -0.58
N ALA A 112 -2.85 -5.96 0.17
CA ALA A 112 -3.86 -5.08 -0.37
C ALA A 112 -3.30 -4.31 -1.59
N MET A 113 -2.04 -3.86 -1.51
CA MET A 113 -1.42 -3.18 -2.63
C MET A 113 -1.30 -4.09 -3.85
N GLU A 114 -0.78 -5.30 -3.67
CA GLU A 114 -0.66 -6.31 -4.72
C GLU A 114 -2.01 -6.62 -5.39
N ALA A 115 -3.06 -6.79 -4.59
CA ALA A 115 -4.41 -7.03 -5.10
C ALA A 115 -4.91 -5.89 -6.00
N ALA A 116 -4.72 -4.62 -5.60
CA ALA A 116 -5.11 -3.48 -6.43
C ALA A 116 -4.20 -3.29 -7.65
N PHE A 117 -2.92 -3.63 -7.53
CA PHE A 117 -1.95 -3.55 -8.62
C PHE A 117 -2.35 -4.44 -9.81
N SER A 118 -2.97 -5.59 -9.56
CA SER A 118 -3.50 -6.49 -10.61
C SER A 118 -4.50 -5.81 -11.56
N LEU A 119 -5.17 -4.73 -11.13
CA LEU A 119 -6.11 -3.97 -11.95
C LEU A 119 -5.43 -2.98 -12.92
N LEU A 120 -4.14 -2.74 -12.74
CA LEU A 120 -3.40 -1.72 -13.47
C LEU A 120 -2.84 -2.20 -14.81
N GLY A 121 -3.06 -3.46 -15.22
CA GLY A 121 -2.50 -4.00 -16.47
C GLY A 121 -2.72 -3.09 -17.69
N HIS A 122 -3.84 -2.38 -17.75
CA HIS A 122 -4.15 -1.42 -18.82
C HIS A 122 -3.25 -0.16 -18.86
N GLN A 123 -2.53 0.16 -17.78
CA GLN A 123 -1.54 1.25 -17.69
C GLN A 123 -0.10 0.74 -17.82
N LEU A 124 0.10 -0.57 -17.86
CA LEU A 124 1.43 -1.19 -17.84
C LEU A 124 1.87 -1.60 -19.25
N PRO A 125 3.18 -1.56 -19.54
CA PRO A 125 3.72 -2.08 -20.79
C PRO A 125 3.41 -3.59 -20.91
N ASP A 126 2.92 -4.00 -22.08
CA ASP A 126 2.54 -5.39 -22.38
C ASP A 126 1.57 -6.00 -21.36
N GLY A 127 0.72 -5.17 -20.74
CA GLY A 127 -0.20 -5.63 -19.71
C GLY A 127 0.44 -5.94 -18.36
N GLY A 128 1.77 -5.80 -18.21
CA GLY A 128 2.53 -6.16 -17.00
C GLY A 128 3.16 -7.55 -17.02
N GLU A 129 2.90 -8.37 -18.05
CA GLU A 129 3.45 -9.73 -18.18
C GLU A 129 4.94 -9.70 -18.55
N GLY A 130 5.76 -10.46 -17.82
CA GLY A 130 7.21 -10.52 -17.97
C GLY A 130 7.94 -9.25 -17.51
N LYS A 131 7.27 -8.31 -16.84
CA LYS A 131 7.81 -6.99 -16.48
C LYS A 131 8.15 -6.87 -15.02
N THR A 132 9.17 -6.08 -14.74
CA THR A 132 9.53 -5.62 -13.40
C THR A 132 9.03 -4.20 -13.19
N ILE A 133 8.02 -4.02 -12.35
CA ILE A 133 7.33 -2.75 -12.14
C ILE A 133 7.60 -2.25 -10.71
N ALA A 134 8.02 -0.98 -10.59
CA ALA A 134 8.19 -0.33 -9.30
C ALA A 134 6.94 0.48 -8.94
N VAL A 135 6.23 0.10 -7.89
CA VAL A 135 5.14 0.87 -7.30
C VAL A 135 5.70 1.73 -6.17
N VAL A 136 5.54 3.04 -6.27
CA VAL A 136 5.96 4.00 -5.25
C VAL A 136 4.73 4.65 -4.64
N ASP A 137 4.30 4.17 -3.47
CA ASP A 137 3.20 4.76 -2.71
C ASP A 137 3.74 5.88 -1.82
N ILE A 138 3.41 7.13 -2.15
CA ILE A 138 3.85 8.32 -1.40
C ILE A 138 2.67 8.85 -0.59
N GLY A 139 2.59 8.40 0.66
CA GLY A 139 1.58 8.78 1.63
C GLY A 139 1.84 10.14 2.29
N ALA A 140 1.18 10.37 3.42
CA ALA A 140 1.37 11.58 4.22
C ALA A 140 2.71 11.54 4.99
N THR A 141 3.02 10.43 5.65
CA THR A 141 4.21 10.32 6.49
C THR A 141 5.22 9.31 5.97
N MET A 142 4.74 8.21 5.39
CA MET A 142 5.57 7.14 4.83
C MET A 142 5.51 7.12 3.31
N THR A 143 6.61 6.65 2.73
CA THR A 143 6.72 6.25 1.33
C THR A 143 7.13 4.78 1.28
N THR A 144 6.42 4.00 0.48
CA THR A 144 6.70 2.57 0.29
C THR A 144 7.07 2.34 -1.16
N LEU A 145 8.26 1.75 -1.39
CA LEU A 145 8.63 1.16 -2.67
C LEU A 145 8.30 -0.32 -2.61
N SER A 146 7.44 -0.78 -3.51
CA SER A 146 7.20 -2.19 -3.78
C SER A 146 7.59 -2.49 -5.22
N VAL A 147 8.51 -3.43 -5.44
CA VAL A 147 8.87 -3.89 -6.78
C VAL A 147 8.23 -5.24 -7.02
N SER A 148 7.52 -5.34 -8.13
CA SER A 148 6.81 -6.53 -8.57
C SER A 148 7.43 -7.06 -9.85
N HIS A 149 7.58 -8.37 -9.97
CA HIS A 149 7.92 -9.06 -11.21
C HIS A 149 6.83 -10.11 -11.50
N ASP A 150 6.26 -10.11 -12.70
CA ASP A 150 5.10 -10.97 -13.03
C ASP A 150 3.97 -10.86 -11.99
N PHE A 151 3.63 -9.63 -11.61
CA PHE A 151 2.64 -9.29 -10.58
C PHE A 151 2.95 -9.77 -9.15
N LYS A 152 4.06 -10.49 -8.92
CA LYS A 152 4.49 -10.92 -7.58
C LYS A 152 5.46 -9.93 -6.97
N VAL A 153 5.22 -9.51 -5.73
CA VAL A 153 6.13 -8.60 -5.02
C VAL A 153 7.44 -9.33 -4.69
N ILE A 154 8.56 -8.80 -5.19
CA ILE A 154 9.91 -9.35 -4.98
C ILE A 154 10.78 -8.48 -4.06
N TYR A 155 10.34 -7.24 -3.80
CA TYR A 155 11.04 -6.31 -2.93
C TYR A 155 10.07 -5.30 -2.34
N THR A 156 10.20 -5.02 -1.05
CA THR A 156 9.47 -3.94 -0.39
C THR A 156 10.40 -3.19 0.55
N ARG A 157 10.31 -1.85 0.55
CA ARG A 157 11.02 -1.01 1.49
C ARG A 157 10.23 0.24 1.82
N GLU A 158 10.18 0.57 3.11
CA GLU A 158 9.55 1.79 3.61
C GLU A 158 10.61 2.85 3.96
N GLN A 159 10.23 4.12 3.83
CA GLN A 159 11.03 5.24 4.30
C GLN A 159 10.14 6.36 4.87
N VAL A 160 10.65 7.01 5.92
CA VAL A 160 10.01 8.17 6.55
C VAL A 160 10.14 9.40 5.64
N PHE A 161 9.21 9.52 4.70
CA PHE A 161 9.06 10.63 3.78
C PHE A 161 7.62 10.68 3.27
N GLY A 162 7.04 11.87 3.10
CA GLY A 162 5.69 12.00 2.56
C GLY A 162 5.14 13.41 2.58
N GLY A 163 3.90 13.55 2.12
CA GLY A 163 3.22 14.83 1.91
C GLY A 163 2.94 15.67 3.14
N LYS A 164 3.17 15.15 4.36
CA LYS A 164 3.13 15.92 5.61
C LYS A 164 4.25 16.96 5.62
N GLN A 165 5.43 16.67 5.08
CA GLN A 165 6.52 17.64 4.98
C GLN A 165 6.10 18.86 4.15
N LEU A 166 5.40 18.63 3.03
CA LEU A 166 4.83 19.70 2.22
C LEU A 166 3.75 20.47 2.99
N THR A 167 2.84 19.78 3.68
CA THR A 167 1.80 20.44 4.50
C THR A 167 2.43 21.31 5.60
N ASP A 168 3.41 20.79 6.34
CA ASP A 168 4.08 21.50 7.43
C ASP A 168 4.81 22.77 6.91
N GLU A 169 5.44 22.70 5.72
CA GLU A 169 6.10 23.87 5.12
C GLU A 169 5.09 24.94 4.68
N ILE A 170 3.93 24.55 4.13
CA ILE A 170 2.83 25.47 3.82
C ILE A 170 2.35 26.17 5.10
N GLN A 171 2.16 25.43 6.20
CA GLN A 171 1.77 26.01 7.48
C GLN A 171 2.81 27.03 7.97
N ARG A 172 4.09 26.65 7.96
CA ARG A 172 5.17 27.49 8.46
C ARG A 172 5.31 28.78 7.65
N ARG A 173 5.23 28.70 6.32
CA ARG A 173 5.48 29.84 5.43
C ARG A 173 4.30 30.81 5.35
N TYR A 174 3.07 30.30 5.43
CA TYR A 174 1.86 31.10 5.25
C TYR A 174 1.02 31.28 6.51
N GLY A 175 1.46 30.74 7.65
CA GLY A 175 0.76 30.88 8.94
C GLY A 175 -0.61 30.17 8.98
N LEU A 176 -0.78 29.12 8.18
CA LEU A 176 -2.03 28.37 8.08
C LEU A 176 -2.11 27.26 9.15
N SER A 177 -3.32 26.90 9.55
CA SER A 177 -3.56 25.66 10.30
C SER A 177 -3.31 24.43 9.42
N TYR A 178 -3.22 23.25 10.05
CA TYR A 178 -2.98 21.99 9.33
C TYR A 178 -4.09 21.67 8.34
N GLU A 179 -5.35 21.93 8.73
CA GLU A 179 -6.51 21.72 7.87
C GLU A 179 -6.52 22.69 6.67
N GLU A 180 -6.25 23.98 6.91
CA GLU A 180 -6.17 25.00 5.86
C GLU A 180 -5.02 24.71 4.89
N ALA A 181 -3.84 24.37 5.39
CA ALA A 181 -2.68 24.01 4.57
C ALA A 181 -2.95 22.77 3.72
N GLY A 182 -3.59 21.74 4.29
CA GLY A 182 -3.98 20.54 3.56
C GLY A 182 -5.00 20.81 2.45
N LEU A 183 -5.95 21.71 2.69
CA LEU A 183 -6.95 22.13 1.71
C LEU A 183 -6.32 22.98 0.59
N ALA A 184 -5.48 23.96 0.96
CA ALA A 184 -4.75 24.81 0.02
C ALA A 184 -3.78 24.00 -0.86
N LYS A 185 -3.15 22.95 -0.31
CA LYS A 185 -2.32 22.02 -1.09
C LYS A 185 -3.09 21.34 -2.23
N LYS A 186 -4.36 21.02 -2.03
CA LYS A 186 -5.22 20.36 -3.04
C LYS A 186 -5.90 21.35 -3.99
N GLN A 187 -6.39 22.47 -3.45
CA GLN A 187 -7.24 23.41 -4.18
C GLN A 187 -6.49 24.63 -4.74
N GLY A 188 -5.25 24.86 -4.30
CA GLY A 188 -4.50 26.07 -4.60
C GLY A 188 -4.90 27.24 -3.70
N GLY A 189 -4.80 28.47 -4.21
CA GLY A 189 -5.08 29.69 -3.46
C GLY A 189 -3.91 30.18 -2.59
N LEU A 190 -2.73 29.58 -2.75
CA LEU A 190 -1.48 30.04 -2.12
C LEU A 190 -0.83 31.15 -2.96
N PRO A 191 0.01 32.01 -2.34
CA PRO A 191 0.70 33.08 -3.07
C PRO A 191 1.62 32.55 -4.18
N GLU A 192 1.97 33.41 -5.14
CA GLU A 192 2.76 33.03 -6.34
C GLU A 192 4.12 32.40 -6.03
N ASN A 193 4.69 32.70 -4.87
CA ASN A 193 5.96 32.12 -4.44
C ASN A 193 5.86 30.66 -3.99
N TYR A 194 4.65 30.10 -3.82
CA TYR A 194 4.44 28.71 -3.41
C TYR A 194 5.07 27.70 -4.36
N GLU A 195 4.83 27.86 -5.67
CA GLU A 195 5.33 26.91 -6.66
C GLU A 195 6.88 26.84 -6.64
N PRO A 196 7.63 27.95 -6.82
CA PRO A 196 9.08 27.89 -6.87
C PRO A 196 9.75 27.65 -5.50
N GLU A 197 9.18 28.13 -4.40
CA GLU A 197 9.87 28.11 -3.09
C GLU A 197 9.46 26.93 -2.20
N VAL A 198 8.32 26.28 -2.47
CA VAL A 198 7.76 25.22 -1.61
C VAL A 198 7.46 23.96 -2.40
N LEU A 199 6.65 24.05 -3.46
CA LEU A 199 6.22 22.85 -4.18
C LEU A 199 7.36 22.24 -5.01
N GLN A 200 8.12 23.07 -5.72
CA GLN A 200 9.24 22.63 -6.55
C GLN A 200 10.35 21.92 -5.74
N PRO A 201 10.83 22.45 -4.60
CA PRO A 201 11.75 21.71 -3.73
C PRO A 201 11.18 20.39 -3.21
N PHE A 202 9.87 20.32 -2.92
CA PHE A 202 9.25 19.07 -2.50
C PHE A 202 9.19 18.04 -3.65
N LYS A 203 8.87 18.45 -4.87
CA LYS A 203 8.94 17.59 -6.07
C LYS A 203 10.36 17.06 -6.28
N GLU A 204 11.38 17.90 -6.13
CA GLU A 204 12.78 17.49 -6.20
C GLU A 204 13.15 16.48 -5.11
N ALA A 205 12.67 16.66 -3.88
CA ALA A 205 12.84 15.70 -2.80
C ALA A 205 12.14 14.35 -3.12
N MET A 206 10.96 14.37 -3.73
CA MET A 206 10.28 13.15 -4.21
C MET A 206 11.12 12.41 -5.25
N VAL A 207 11.67 13.12 -6.24
CA VAL A 207 12.57 12.53 -7.26
C VAL A 207 13.78 11.88 -6.61
N GLN A 208 14.45 12.58 -5.69
CA GLN A 208 15.59 12.04 -4.96
C GLN A 208 15.22 10.78 -4.17
N GLN A 209 14.05 10.79 -3.53
CA GLN A 209 13.55 9.67 -2.75
C GLN A 209 13.27 8.44 -3.62
N VAL A 210 12.63 8.62 -4.77
CA VAL A 210 12.38 7.55 -5.76
C VAL A 210 13.70 7.00 -6.28
N SER A 211 14.60 7.86 -6.75
CA SER A 211 15.90 7.46 -7.30
C SER A 211 16.72 6.65 -6.29
N ARG A 212 16.82 7.13 -5.05
CA ARG A 212 17.52 6.42 -3.97
C ARG A 212 16.89 5.07 -3.65
N SER A 213 15.56 4.98 -3.65
CA SER A 213 14.85 3.73 -3.34
C SER A 213 15.10 2.67 -4.43
N LEU A 214 15.11 3.07 -5.70
CA LEU A 214 15.46 2.21 -6.83
C LEU A 214 16.93 1.77 -6.78
N GLN A 215 17.86 2.67 -6.46
CA GLN A 215 19.27 2.31 -6.28
C GLN A 215 19.46 1.23 -5.21
N PHE A 216 18.74 1.34 -4.10
CA PHE A 216 18.78 0.31 -3.07
C PHE A 216 18.26 -1.03 -3.58
N PHE A 217 17.13 -1.05 -4.30
CA PHE A 217 16.61 -2.26 -4.93
C PHE A 217 17.65 -2.90 -5.87
N PHE A 218 18.24 -2.12 -6.78
CA PHE A 218 19.26 -2.62 -7.72
C PHE A 218 20.50 -3.17 -7.01
N SER A 219 20.92 -2.55 -5.91
CA SER A 219 22.07 -3.03 -5.13
C SER A 219 21.80 -4.32 -4.33
N SER A 220 20.53 -4.61 -4.04
CA SER A 220 20.10 -5.73 -3.18
C SER A 220 19.50 -6.92 -3.94
N SER A 221 19.30 -6.78 -5.25
CA SER A 221 18.62 -7.79 -6.08
C SER A 221 19.46 -8.16 -7.29
N GLN A 222 19.05 -9.21 -8.01
CA GLN A 222 19.65 -9.59 -9.29
C GLN A 222 19.14 -8.70 -10.45
N HIS A 223 18.13 -7.87 -10.20
CA HIS A 223 17.56 -6.98 -11.20
C HIS A 223 18.31 -5.65 -11.21
N ASN A 224 18.82 -5.25 -12.38
CA ASN A 224 19.56 -4.00 -12.55
C ASN A 224 18.70 -2.86 -13.12
N SER A 225 17.42 -3.13 -13.40
CA SER A 225 16.48 -2.17 -13.97
C SER A 225 15.04 -2.53 -13.58
N VAL A 226 14.15 -1.54 -13.72
CA VAL A 226 12.69 -1.74 -13.73
C VAL A 226 12.15 -1.19 -15.05
N ASP A 227 11.10 -1.80 -15.58
CA ASP A 227 10.50 -1.44 -16.87
C ASP A 227 9.61 -0.19 -16.77
N HIS A 228 9.01 0.04 -15.59
CA HIS A 228 8.04 1.12 -15.38
C HIS A 228 7.94 1.51 -13.91
N ILE A 229 7.57 2.76 -13.66
CA ILE A 229 7.25 3.29 -12.33
C ILE A 229 5.76 3.63 -12.26
N VAL A 230 5.08 3.12 -11.23
CA VAL A 230 3.71 3.48 -10.90
C VAL A 230 3.70 4.29 -9.62
N LEU A 231 3.27 5.56 -9.70
CA LEU A 231 3.10 6.41 -8.54
C LEU A 231 1.73 6.20 -7.91
N ALA A 232 1.72 5.86 -6.63
CA ALA A 232 0.53 5.71 -5.80
C ALA A 232 0.56 6.68 -4.61
N GLY A 233 -0.52 6.70 -3.84
CA GLY A 233 -0.66 7.57 -2.69
C GLY A 233 -1.16 8.97 -3.05
N GLY A 234 -1.38 9.76 -2.01
CA GLY A 234 -1.95 11.11 -2.14
C GLY A 234 -1.00 12.13 -2.75
N CYS A 235 0.31 11.89 -2.74
CA CYS A 235 1.28 12.80 -3.36
C CYS A 235 1.47 12.53 -4.86
N ALA A 236 1.04 11.38 -5.37
CA ALA A 236 1.10 11.08 -6.80
C ALA A 236 0.17 11.98 -7.64
N SER A 237 -0.82 12.64 -7.03
CA SER A 237 -1.69 13.61 -7.70
C SER A 237 -1.09 15.02 -7.82
N ILE A 238 0.14 15.24 -7.34
CA ILE A 238 0.85 16.51 -7.52
C ILE A 238 1.15 16.69 -9.01
N GLY A 239 0.63 17.77 -9.59
CA GLY A 239 0.77 18.04 -11.04
C GLY A 239 2.22 18.07 -11.50
N GLY A 240 2.54 17.25 -12.51
CA GLY A 240 3.84 17.18 -13.18
C GLY A 240 4.92 16.40 -12.43
N VAL A 241 4.60 15.77 -11.29
CA VAL A 241 5.60 15.01 -10.53
C VAL A 241 6.01 13.72 -11.22
N ASP A 242 5.08 13.07 -11.91
CA ASP A 242 5.30 11.90 -12.77
C ASP A 242 6.28 12.22 -13.90
N ALA A 243 6.04 13.30 -14.65
CA ALA A 243 6.93 13.74 -15.71
C ALA A 243 8.32 14.13 -15.20
N MET A 244 8.41 14.77 -14.02
CA MET A 244 9.69 15.13 -13.40
C MET A 244 10.48 13.89 -12.95
N ILE A 245 9.80 12.89 -12.39
CA ILE A 245 10.41 11.62 -12.02
C ILE A 245 10.89 10.89 -13.28
N GLU A 246 10.07 10.82 -14.32
CA GLU A 246 10.44 10.20 -15.59
C GLU A 246 11.69 10.86 -16.21
N ASP A 247 11.73 12.19 -16.32
CA ASP A 247 12.87 12.94 -16.86
C ASP A 247 14.17 12.70 -16.07
N LYS A 248 14.08 12.65 -14.74
CA LYS A 248 15.27 12.57 -13.87
C LYS A 248 15.75 11.14 -13.62
N VAL A 249 14.83 10.18 -13.58
CA VAL A 249 15.15 8.76 -13.34
C VAL A 249 15.39 8.02 -14.66
N GLY A 250 14.81 8.49 -15.77
CA GLY A 250 14.95 7.89 -17.09
C GLY A 250 14.10 6.62 -17.27
N ILE A 251 13.02 6.48 -16.50
CA ILE A 251 12.12 5.31 -16.53
C ILE A 251 10.69 5.83 -16.69
N THR A 252 9.96 5.23 -17.62
CA THR A 252 8.56 5.60 -17.88
C THR A 252 7.74 5.54 -16.60
N THR A 253 6.99 6.60 -16.33
CA THR A 253 6.29 6.80 -15.07
C THR A 253 4.83 7.11 -15.32
N SER A 254 3.94 6.50 -14.53
CA SER A 254 2.50 6.75 -14.59
C SER A 254 1.89 6.89 -13.20
N VAL A 255 0.77 7.61 -13.10
CA VAL A 255 0.00 7.69 -11.85
C VAL A 255 -1.04 6.56 -11.82
N ALA A 256 -1.10 5.84 -10.69
CA ALA A 256 -2.02 4.74 -10.48
C ALA A 256 -3.49 5.16 -10.58
N ASN A 257 -4.28 4.42 -11.34
CA ASN A 257 -5.73 4.52 -11.37
C ASN A 257 -6.38 3.13 -11.41
N PRO A 258 -6.69 2.52 -10.24
CA PRO A 258 -7.29 1.20 -10.19
C PRO A 258 -8.74 1.15 -10.72
N PHE A 259 -9.36 2.32 -10.97
CA PHE A 259 -10.78 2.43 -11.32
C PHE A 259 -11.04 2.62 -12.81
N ALA A 260 -10.01 2.72 -13.66
CA ALA A 260 -10.19 3.11 -15.07
C ALA A 260 -11.12 2.17 -15.86
N ASN A 261 -11.07 0.88 -15.56
CA ASN A 261 -11.91 -0.15 -16.20
C ASN A 261 -13.13 -0.54 -15.35
N MET A 262 -13.42 0.17 -14.26
CA MET A 262 -14.57 -0.10 -13.42
C MET A 262 -15.81 0.69 -13.87
N SER A 263 -16.97 0.06 -13.74
CA SER A 263 -18.25 0.78 -13.89
C SER A 263 -18.54 1.63 -12.66
N LEU A 264 -18.85 2.90 -12.86
CA LEU A 264 -19.23 3.82 -11.77
C LEU A 264 -20.74 3.85 -11.59
N THR A 265 -21.20 3.77 -10.33
CA THR A 265 -22.63 3.96 -10.01
C THR A 265 -23.00 5.44 -10.10
N SER A 266 -24.29 5.74 -10.32
CA SER A 266 -24.79 7.13 -10.44
C SER A 266 -24.58 8.01 -9.19
N ARG A 267 -24.28 7.42 -8.03
CA ARG A 267 -24.00 8.13 -6.77
C ARG A 267 -22.56 8.61 -6.67
N VAL A 268 -21.69 8.15 -7.55
CA VAL A 268 -20.27 8.44 -7.56
C VAL A 268 -19.99 9.54 -8.56
N LYS A 269 -19.27 10.59 -8.13
CA LYS A 269 -18.80 11.65 -9.02
C LYS A 269 -17.52 11.21 -9.72
N PRO A 270 -17.47 11.11 -11.06
CA PRO A 270 -16.30 10.62 -11.77
C PRO A 270 -15.03 11.42 -11.49
N ASP A 271 -15.10 12.75 -11.49
CA ASP A 271 -13.94 13.60 -11.30
C ASP A 271 -13.33 13.44 -9.90
N ALA A 272 -14.17 13.38 -8.87
CA ALA A 272 -13.72 13.18 -7.49
C ALA A 272 -13.00 11.83 -7.29
N ILE A 273 -13.47 10.76 -7.96
CA ILE A 273 -12.75 9.47 -7.90
C ILE A 273 -11.43 9.55 -8.65
N ARG A 274 -11.37 10.21 -9.81
CA ARG A 274 -10.12 10.34 -10.57
C ARG A 274 -9.07 11.12 -9.79
N GLU A 275 -9.45 12.20 -9.12
CA GLU A 275 -8.54 13.02 -8.30
C GLU A 275 -7.94 12.25 -7.12
N ASP A 276 -8.73 11.39 -6.47
CA ASP A 276 -8.27 10.60 -5.33
C ASP A 276 -7.77 9.19 -5.74
N ALA A 277 -7.78 8.83 -7.03
CA ALA A 277 -7.59 7.46 -7.52
C ALA A 277 -6.30 6.81 -7.01
N SER A 278 -5.18 7.50 -7.14
CA SER A 278 -3.86 7.01 -6.70
C SER A 278 -3.79 6.78 -5.19
N SER A 279 -4.53 7.58 -4.41
CA SER A 279 -4.58 7.48 -2.95
C SER A 279 -5.48 6.37 -2.42
N LEU A 280 -6.34 5.80 -3.29
CA LEU A 280 -7.30 4.76 -2.95
C LEU A 280 -6.81 3.36 -3.30
N MET A 281 -5.55 3.22 -3.71
CA MET A 281 -4.90 1.96 -4.05
C MET A 281 -5.06 0.88 -2.97
N ILE A 282 -4.62 1.15 -1.73
CA ILE A 282 -4.78 0.21 -0.60
C ILE A 282 -6.25 -0.07 -0.29
N ALA A 283 -7.10 0.96 -0.27
CA ALA A 283 -8.53 0.81 0.00
C ALA A 283 -9.24 -0.04 -1.07
N CYS A 284 -8.83 0.10 -2.34
CA CYS A 284 -9.31 -0.73 -3.43
C CYS A 284 -8.90 -2.19 -3.23
N GLY A 285 -7.64 -2.43 -2.88
CA GLY A 285 -7.12 -3.77 -2.60
C GLY A 285 -7.88 -4.48 -1.47
N LEU A 286 -8.10 -3.76 -0.37
CA LEU A 286 -8.92 -4.23 0.74
C LEU A 286 -10.36 -4.55 0.33
N ALA A 287 -10.94 -3.77 -0.59
CA ALA A 287 -12.27 -4.04 -1.10
C ALA A 287 -12.34 -5.22 -2.09
N LEU A 288 -11.22 -5.58 -2.73
CA LEU A 288 -11.11 -6.76 -3.59
C LEU A 288 -11.01 -8.06 -2.79
N ARG A 289 -10.67 -8.00 -1.50
CA ARG A 289 -10.71 -9.17 -0.61
C ARG A 289 -12.14 -9.69 -0.55
N ARG A 290 -12.37 -10.82 -1.23
CA ARG A 290 -13.62 -11.57 -1.14
C ARG A 290 -13.57 -12.40 0.14
N TYR A 291 -14.38 -12.05 1.13
CA TYR A 291 -14.70 -12.96 2.22
C TYR A 291 -15.96 -13.74 1.83
N SER A 292 -15.87 -15.07 1.83
CA SER A 292 -17.06 -15.91 1.74
C SER A 292 -17.86 -15.74 3.04
N GLU A 293 -19.16 -15.46 2.95
CA GLU A 293 -20.06 -15.72 4.07
C GLU A 293 -20.05 -17.23 4.32
N LYS A 294 -19.31 -17.68 5.35
CA LYS A 294 -19.63 -18.95 6.03
C LYS A 294 -20.81 -18.70 6.97
#